data_AF-U5W493-F1
#
_entry.id   AF-U5W493-F1
#
_cell.length_a   1.000
_cell.length_b   1.000
_cell.length_c   1.000
_cell.angle_alpha   90.00
_cell.angle_beta   90.00
_cell.angle_gamma   90.00
#
_symmetry.space_group_name_H-M   'P 1'
#
loop_
_entity.id
_entity.type
_entity.pdbx_description
1 polymer ?
#
loop_
_entity_poly.entity_id
_entity_poly.type
_entity_poly.pdbx_seq_one_letter_code
_entity_poly.pdbx_strand_id
1 'polypeptide(L)'
;MVSGRTWDGVDAEHLVTVTALVKQVLTAPDPYEVGYELWGCSARAEGHLAVNMQLIWGALTDRVELKPEEGRQARDEMRRAAQEWLALDPADRAAVERYLDYWVHDVCGYSRG
;
A
#
# COMPACT_ATOMS: atom_id res chain seq x y z
N MET A 1 -4.05 28.50 12.65
CA MET A 1 -3.84 28.19 11.23
C MET A 1 -3.35 26.76 11.15
N VAL A 2 -4.23 25.82 10.82
CA VAL A 2 -3.82 24.44 10.56
C VAL A 2 -3.19 24.46 9.18
N SER A 3 -1.87 24.27 9.11
CA SER A 3 -1.13 24.17 7.86
C SER A 3 -1.67 22.96 7.11
N GLY A 4 -2.54 23.20 6.13
CA GLY A 4 -2.96 22.21 5.15
C GLY A 4 -1.71 21.81 4.37
N ARG A 5 -1.05 20.74 4.81
CA ARG A 5 0.06 20.15 4.08
C ARG A 5 -0.55 19.52 2.84
N THR A 6 -0.35 20.20 1.73
CA THR A 6 -0.95 19.90 0.44
C THR A 6 -0.45 18.56 -0.06
N TRP A 7 -1.33 17.87 -0.78
CA TRP A 7 -1.09 16.68 -1.60
C TRP A 7 -0.04 16.91 -2.72
N ASP A 8 0.60 18.08 -2.77
CA ASP A 8 0.98 18.74 -4.03
C ASP A 8 2.48 18.66 -4.35
N GLY A 9 3.14 17.53 -4.08
CA GLY A 9 4.47 17.31 -4.67
C GLY A 9 5.16 16.03 -4.24
N VAL A 10 5.28 15.81 -2.93
CA VAL A 10 5.93 14.61 -2.37
C VAL A 10 5.10 13.35 -2.66
N ASP A 11 3.76 13.48 -2.61
CA ASP A 11 2.86 12.39 -2.97
C ASP A 11 2.94 12.03 -4.45
N ALA A 12 3.32 12.94 -5.37
CA ALA A 12 3.31 12.66 -6.81
C ALA A 12 4.46 11.74 -7.25
N GLU A 13 5.69 11.99 -6.82
CA GLU A 13 6.83 11.11 -7.12
C GLU A 13 6.67 9.74 -6.44
N HIS A 14 6.21 9.75 -5.20
CA HIS A 14 5.92 8.52 -4.47
C HIS A 14 4.78 7.73 -5.11
N LEU A 15 3.71 8.40 -5.55
CA LEU A 15 2.59 7.78 -6.28
C LEU A 15 3.03 7.10 -7.57
N VAL A 16 3.94 7.72 -8.34
CA VAL A 16 4.52 7.09 -9.54
C VAL A 16 5.29 5.82 -9.16
N THR A 17 6.14 5.90 -8.14
CA THR A 17 6.96 4.78 -7.65
C THR A 17 6.08 3.62 -7.16
N VAL A 18 5.11 3.91 -6.30
CA VAL A 18 4.15 2.93 -5.77
C VAL A 18 3.36 2.29 -6.92
N THR A 19 2.84 3.09 -7.85
CA THR A 19 2.07 2.56 -8.99
C THR A 19 2.92 1.65 -9.88
N ALA A 20 4.20 1.97 -10.08
CA ALA A 20 5.10 1.11 -10.84
C ALA A 20 5.36 -0.22 -10.14
N LEU A 21 5.63 -0.21 -8.83
CA LEU A 21 5.86 -1.43 -8.04
C LEU A 21 4.58 -2.26 -7.91
N VAL A 22 3.43 -1.64 -7.71
CA VAL A 22 2.14 -2.33 -7.65
C VAL A 22 1.85 -3.09 -8.97
N LYS A 23 2.22 -2.53 -10.13
CA LYS A 23 2.12 -3.29 -11.41
C LYS A 23 3.02 -4.52 -11.40
N GLN A 24 4.22 -4.41 -10.83
CA GLN A 24 5.14 -5.55 -10.73
C GLN A 24 4.60 -6.65 -9.81
N VAL A 25 3.90 -6.32 -8.72
CA VAL A 25 3.25 -7.30 -7.82
C VAL A 25 2.36 -8.28 -8.59
N LEU A 26 1.62 -7.79 -9.60
CA LEU A 26 0.71 -8.64 -10.39
C LEU A 26 1.43 -9.63 -11.30
N THR A 27 2.64 -9.29 -11.74
CA THR A 27 3.42 -10.09 -12.69
C THR A 27 4.54 -10.90 -12.04
N ALA A 28 4.90 -10.57 -10.80
CA ALA A 28 5.98 -11.23 -10.08
C ALA A 28 5.60 -12.69 -9.76
N PRO A 29 6.56 -13.64 -9.91
CA PRO A 29 6.36 -15.03 -9.49
C PRO A 29 5.99 -15.13 -8.00
N ASP A 30 6.69 -14.36 -7.16
CA ASP A 30 6.33 -14.17 -5.75
C ASP A 30 6.05 -12.67 -5.49
N PRO A 31 4.81 -12.29 -5.13
CA PRO A 31 4.47 -10.90 -4.81
C PRO A 31 5.14 -10.39 -3.53
N TYR A 32 5.65 -11.28 -2.66
CA TYR A 32 6.31 -10.89 -1.42
C TYR A 32 7.53 -10.01 -1.67
N GLU A 33 8.41 -10.36 -2.60
CA GLU A 33 9.65 -9.61 -2.86
C GLU A 33 9.35 -8.15 -3.25
N VAL A 34 8.37 -7.97 -4.14
CA VAL A 34 7.92 -6.64 -4.57
C VAL A 34 7.16 -5.92 -3.46
N GLY A 35 6.37 -6.64 -2.66
CA GLY A 35 5.69 -6.11 -1.48
C GLY A 35 6.66 -5.58 -0.42
N TYR A 36 7.79 -6.27 -0.21
CA TYR A 36 8.84 -5.85 0.69
C TYR A 36 9.56 -4.59 0.18
N GLU A 37 9.78 -4.49 -1.12
CA GLU A 37 10.29 -3.26 -1.76
C GLU A 37 9.30 -2.09 -1.61
N LEU A 38 7.99 -2.33 -1.81
CA LEU A 38 6.92 -1.35 -1.60
C LEU A 38 6.89 -0.84 -0.16
N TRP A 39 6.96 -1.74 0.82
CA TRP A 39 7.08 -1.38 2.22
C TRP A 39 8.31 -0.49 2.46
N GLY A 40 9.48 -0.93 1.97
CA GLY A 40 10.73 -0.22 2.17
C GLY A 40 10.77 1.17 1.51
N CYS A 41 10.25 1.32 0.28
CA CYS A 41 10.24 2.62 -0.39
C CYS A 41 9.26 3.58 0.28
N SER A 42 8.11 3.08 0.74
CA SER A 42 7.10 3.86 1.46
C SER A 42 7.58 4.31 2.84
N ALA A 43 8.33 3.46 3.55
CA ALA A 43 8.93 3.80 4.83
C ALA A 43 9.97 4.93 4.76
N ARG A 44 10.50 5.23 3.57
CA ARG A 44 11.49 6.30 3.33
C ARG A 44 10.86 7.56 2.76
N ALA A 45 9.57 7.53 2.39
CA ALA A 45 8.84 8.66 1.87
C ALA A 45 8.07 9.38 2.99
N GLU A 46 7.71 10.63 2.76
CA GLU A 46 6.85 11.41 3.64
C GLU A 46 5.45 11.53 3.02
N GLY A 47 4.44 11.74 3.86
CA GLY A 47 3.07 12.02 3.40
C GLY A 47 2.07 10.95 3.79
N HIS A 48 0.80 11.29 3.60
CA HIS A 48 -0.31 10.41 3.98
C HIS A 48 -0.27 9.10 3.18
N LEU A 49 -0.02 9.19 1.87
CA LEU A 49 0.05 8.01 1.01
C LEU A 49 1.17 7.07 1.45
N ALA A 50 2.37 7.63 1.68
CA ALA A 50 3.55 6.88 2.10
C ALA A 50 3.31 6.10 3.40
N VAL A 51 2.76 6.76 4.42
CA VAL A 51 2.47 6.11 5.71
C VAL A 51 1.48 4.96 5.54
N ASN A 52 0.42 5.13 4.75
CA ASN A 52 -0.59 4.09 4.60
C ASN A 52 -0.08 2.93 3.74
N MET A 53 0.69 3.21 2.68
CA MET A 53 1.35 2.17 1.89
C MET A 53 2.35 1.39 2.74
N GLN A 54 3.14 2.06 3.59
CA GLN A 54 4.03 1.39 4.53
C GLN A 54 3.25 0.44 5.45
N LEU A 55 2.13 0.89 6.03
CA LEU A 55 1.30 0.05 6.91
C LEU A 55 0.71 -1.16 6.19
N ILE A 56 0.14 -0.97 5.00
CA ILE A 56 -0.48 -2.05 4.23
C ILE A 56 0.55 -3.10 3.84
N TRP A 57 1.63 -2.68 3.19
CA TRP A 57 2.62 -3.60 2.67
C TRP A 57 3.42 -4.28 3.79
N GLY A 58 3.73 -3.56 4.88
CA GLY A 58 4.33 -4.14 6.07
C GLY A 58 3.45 -5.22 6.72
N ALA A 59 2.17 -4.95 6.91
CA ALA A 59 1.25 -5.93 7.49
C ALA A 59 1.06 -7.17 6.59
N LEU A 60 1.15 -7.03 5.27
CA LEU A 60 1.08 -8.15 4.33
C LEU A 60 2.37 -8.98 4.32
N THR A 61 3.55 -8.34 4.34
CA THR A 61 4.84 -9.05 4.44
C THR A 61 4.99 -9.74 5.79
N ASP A 62 4.62 -9.08 6.89
CA ASP A 62 4.62 -9.67 8.23
C ASP A 62 3.74 -10.91 8.31
N ARG A 63 2.56 -10.89 7.66
CA ARG A 63 1.69 -12.09 7.58
C ARG A 63 2.39 -13.25 6.87
N VAL A 64 3.12 -12.98 5.78
CA VAL A 64 3.90 -14.02 5.07
C VAL A 64 5.01 -14.59 5.94
N GLU A 65 5.71 -13.75 6.69
CA GLU A 65 6.89 -14.13 7.49
C GLU A 65 6.53 -14.79 8.82
N LEU A 66 5.58 -14.18 9.55
CA LEU A 66 5.28 -14.53 10.94
C LEU A 66 4.17 -15.58 11.05
N LYS A 67 3.39 -15.79 9.99
CA LYS A 67 2.30 -16.76 9.95
C LYS A 67 2.37 -17.62 8.68
N PRO A 68 3.29 -18.59 8.61
CA PRO A 68 3.53 -19.39 7.40
C PRO A 68 2.27 -20.11 6.88
N GLU A 69 1.35 -20.48 7.76
CA GLU A 69 0.06 -21.08 7.44
C GLU A 69 -0.88 -20.15 6.67
N GLU A 70 -0.77 -18.84 6.88
CA GLU A 70 -1.50 -17.79 6.14
C GLU A 70 -0.73 -17.35 4.88
N GLY A 71 0.51 -17.80 4.67
CA GLY A 71 1.43 -17.24 3.68
C GLY A 71 0.97 -17.32 2.21
N ARG A 72 0.11 -18.29 1.86
CA ARG A 72 -0.54 -18.31 0.53
C ARG A 72 -1.62 -17.23 0.44
N GLN A 73 -2.50 -17.17 1.44
CA GLN A 73 -3.57 -16.18 1.49
C GLN A 73 -2.99 -14.76 1.50
N ALA A 74 -1.94 -14.49 2.27
CA ALA A 74 -1.29 -13.18 2.31
C ALA A 74 -0.74 -12.74 0.94
N ARG A 75 -0.18 -13.68 0.15
CA ARG A 75 0.26 -13.40 -1.23
C ARG A 75 -0.91 -13.13 -2.17
N ASP A 76 -2.04 -13.81 -1.99
CA ASP A 76 -3.25 -13.54 -2.76
C ASP A 76 -3.84 -12.17 -2.39
N GLU A 77 -3.79 -11.78 -1.11
CA GLU A 77 -4.17 -10.45 -0.64
C GLU A 77 -3.25 -9.35 -1.18
N MET A 78 -1.93 -9.59 -1.29
CA MET A 78 -1.00 -8.66 -1.97
C MET A 78 -1.42 -8.41 -3.42
N ARG A 79 -1.78 -9.47 -4.15
CA ARG A 79 -2.26 -9.33 -5.54
C ARG A 79 -3.60 -8.60 -5.60
N ARG A 80 -4.50 -8.87 -4.64
CA ARG A 80 -5.78 -8.18 -4.55
C ARG A 80 -5.61 -6.69 -4.26
N ALA A 81 -4.77 -6.31 -3.29
CA ALA A 81 -4.43 -4.92 -3.00
C ALA A 81 -3.88 -4.23 -4.26
N ALA A 82 -2.97 -4.90 -4.96
CA ALA A 82 -2.41 -4.38 -6.19
C ALA A 82 -3.45 -4.19 -7.31
N GLN A 83 -4.36 -5.13 -7.50
CA GLN A 83 -5.45 -5.03 -8.47
C GLN A 83 -6.39 -3.88 -8.15
N GLU A 84 -6.80 -3.76 -6.88
CA GLU A 84 -7.71 -2.71 -6.42
C GLU A 84 -7.06 -1.33 -6.56
N TRP A 85 -5.78 -1.17 -6.24
CA TRP A 85 -5.04 0.07 -6.44
C TRP A 85 -5.01 0.50 -7.91
N LEU A 86 -4.73 -0.43 -8.83
CA LEU A 86 -4.64 -0.13 -10.26
C LEU A 86 -6.00 0.12 -10.92
N ALA A 87 -7.09 -0.21 -10.24
CA ALA A 87 -8.45 0.12 -10.68
C ALA A 87 -8.89 1.55 -10.29
N LEU A 88 -8.12 2.24 -9.43
CA LEU A 88 -8.43 3.61 -9.01
C LEU A 88 -8.05 4.63 -10.10
N ASP A 89 -8.79 5.72 -10.15
CA ASP A 89 -8.31 6.96 -10.77
C ASP A 89 -7.44 7.70 -9.73
N PRO A 90 -6.12 7.89 -9.97
CA PRO A 90 -5.25 8.60 -9.05
C PRO A 90 -5.65 10.07 -8.81
N ALA A 91 -6.45 10.66 -9.72
CA ALA A 91 -7.00 12.00 -9.55
C ALA A 91 -8.25 12.02 -8.63
N ASP A 92 -8.92 10.88 -8.43
CA ASP A 92 -10.00 10.75 -7.46
C ASP A 92 -9.43 10.49 -6.06
N ARG A 93 -9.08 11.59 -5.40
CA ARG A 93 -8.56 11.58 -4.04
C ARG A 93 -9.49 10.85 -3.06
N ALA A 94 -10.81 10.98 -3.21
CA ALA A 94 -11.74 10.33 -2.30
C ALA A 94 -11.73 8.81 -2.50
N ALA A 95 -11.53 8.33 -3.72
CA ALA A 95 -11.34 6.89 -3.99
C ALA A 95 -10.02 6.38 -3.40
N VAL A 96 -8.93 7.13 -3.54
CA VAL A 96 -7.63 6.80 -2.92
C VAL A 96 -7.76 6.73 -1.39
N GLU A 97 -8.37 7.73 -0.76
CA GLU A 97 -8.56 7.74 0.70
C GLU A 97 -9.42 6.56 1.18
N ARG A 98 -10.50 6.21 0.47
CA ARG A 98 -11.33 5.03 0.79
C ARG A 98 -10.55 3.72 0.65
N TYR A 99 -9.72 3.59 -0.38
CA TYR A 99 -8.87 2.42 -0.53
C TYR A 99 -7.90 2.27 0.65
N LEU A 100 -7.22 3.36 1.02
CA LEU A 100 -6.26 3.35 2.11
C LEU A 100 -6.94 3.02 3.46
N ASP A 101 -8.08 3.66 3.77
CA ASP A 101 -8.84 3.40 5.00
C ASP A 101 -9.25 1.94 5.10
N TYR A 102 -9.85 1.38 4.04
CA TYR A 102 -10.28 -0.02 3.99
C TYR A 102 -9.13 -0.99 4.22
N TRP A 103 -8.02 -0.81 3.50
CA TRP A 103 -6.90 -1.73 3.60
C TRP A 103 -6.18 -1.64 4.93
N VAL A 104 -5.96 -0.43 5.46
CA VAL A 104 -5.30 -0.23 6.76
C VAL A 104 -6.16 -0.77 7.89
N HIS A 105 -7.44 -0.44 7.92
CA HIS A 105 -8.27 -0.71 9.09
C HIS A 105 -9.01 -2.03 9.01
N ASP A 106 -9.64 -2.34 7.89
CA ASP A 106 -10.54 -3.49 7.80
C ASP A 106 -9.81 -4.77 7.34
N VAL A 107 -8.74 -4.64 6.53
CA VAL A 107 -7.95 -5.79 6.08
C VAL A 107 -6.70 -6.02 6.91
N CYS A 108 -5.96 -4.97 7.27
CA CYS A 108 -4.75 -5.09 8.09
C CYS A 108 -5.03 -5.00 9.60
N GLY A 109 -6.21 -4.53 10.00
CA GLY A 109 -6.63 -4.53 11.40
C GLY A 109 -6.05 -3.41 12.27
N TYR A 110 -5.44 -2.37 11.68
CA TYR A 110 -5.00 -1.22 12.46
C TYR A 110 -6.21 -0.47 13.03
N SER A 111 -6.11 0.01 14.27
CA SER A 111 -7.22 0.74 14.90
C SER A 111 -7.44 2.12 14.24
N ARG A 112 -8.71 2.52 14.12
CA ARG A 112 -9.09 3.91 13.79
C ARG A 112 -8.84 4.74 15.06
N GLY A 113 -7.96 5.74 14.97
CA GLY A 113 -7.62 6.66 16.07
C GLY A 113 -8.69 7.71 16.32
#